data_AF-A0A554KUP3-F1
#
_entry.id   AF-A0A554KUP3-F1
#
_cell.length_a   1.000
_cell.length_b   1.000
_cell.length_c   1.000
_cell.angle_alpha   90.00
_cell.angle_beta   90.00
_cell.angle_gamma   90.00
#
_symmetry.space_group_name_H-M   'P 1'
#
loop_
_entity.id
_entity.type
_entity.pdbx_description
1 polymer ?
#
loop_
_entity_poly.entity_id
_entity_poly.type
_entity_poly.pdbx_seq_one_letter_code
_entity_poly.pdbx_strand_id
1 'polypeptide(L)'
;MENTFKKGLILGGLLAAMATLGFAMTKGGRELTDELQKDLKTLVKNLKKELNNLQDVTKETFDNLVTTIVDKYAEQKKLASDAKRKLITTLQAKWYEMEREYLAAKEEEKEKNR
;
A
#
# COMPACT_ATOMS: atom_id res chain seq x y z
N MET A 1 0.80 -6.20 -25.48
CA MET A 1 -0.31 -5.47 -24.85
C MET A 1 -0.26 -5.70 -23.35
N GLU A 2 -0.10 -4.60 -22.63
CA GLU A 2 -0.54 -4.32 -21.25
C GLU A 2 -0.27 -5.36 -20.12
N ASN A 3 0.86 -5.18 -19.41
CA ASN A 3 1.10 -5.73 -18.07
C ASN A 3 0.39 -4.91 -16.96
N THR A 4 -0.78 -4.33 -17.25
CA THR A 4 -1.56 -3.55 -16.26
C THR A 4 -2.29 -4.44 -15.26
N PHE A 5 -2.57 -5.71 -15.62
CA PHE A 5 -3.36 -6.63 -14.80
C PHE A 5 -2.69 -7.05 -13.48
N LYS A 6 -1.37 -7.28 -13.47
CA LYS A 6 -0.63 -7.74 -12.28
C LYS A 6 0.02 -6.61 -11.46
N LYS A 7 0.42 -5.50 -12.11
CA LYS A 7 0.75 -4.24 -11.41
C LYS A 7 -0.45 -3.62 -10.70
N GLY A 8 -1.67 -4.05 -11.04
CA GLY A 8 -2.91 -3.72 -10.34
C GLY A 8 -3.20 -4.60 -9.13
N LEU A 9 -2.65 -5.83 -9.06
CA LEU A 9 -2.91 -6.79 -7.97
C LEU A 9 -2.26 -6.34 -6.66
N ILE A 10 -0.98 -5.94 -6.70
CA ILE A 10 -0.24 -5.40 -5.53
C ILE A 10 -0.94 -4.16 -4.97
N LEU A 11 -1.44 -3.31 -5.88
CA LEU A 11 -2.25 -2.13 -5.57
C LEU A 11 -3.58 -2.51 -4.93
N GLY A 12 -4.22 -3.58 -5.43
CA GLY A 12 -5.48 -4.10 -4.95
C GLY A 12 -5.36 -4.69 -3.54
N GLY A 13 -4.32 -5.47 -3.25
CA GLY A 13 -4.05 -6.02 -1.92
C GLY A 13 -3.79 -4.95 -0.87
N LEU A 14 -2.96 -3.94 -1.21
CA LEU A 14 -2.70 -2.80 -0.33
C LEU A 14 -3.95 -1.92 -0.14
N LEU A 15 -4.72 -1.67 -1.21
CA LEU A 15 -5.99 -0.94 -1.11
C LEU A 15 -7.00 -1.68 -0.25
N ALA A 16 -7.14 -2.99 -0.41
CA ALA A 16 -8.03 -3.81 0.40
C ALA A 16 -7.62 -3.78 1.88
N ALA A 17 -6.32 -3.90 2.17
CA ALA A 17 -5.79 -3.82 3.53
C ALA A 17 -6.04 -2.45 4.20
N MET A 18 -5.96 -1.36 3.44
CA MET A 18 -6.28 -0.04 3.99
C MET A 18 -7.79 0.24 4.05
N ALA A 19 -8.57 -0.33 3.14
CA ALA A 19 -10.03 -0.20 3.15
C ALA A 19 -10.63 -0.88 4.39
N THR A 20 -10.15 -2.07 4.75
CA THR A 20 -10.57 -2.76 5.98
C THR A 20 -10.20 -1.97 7.24
N LEU A 21 -9.07 -1.27 7.24
CA LEU A 21 -8.68 -0.38 8.33
C LEU A 21 -9.50 0.91 8.36
N GLY A 22 -9.74 1.55 7.22
CA GLY A 22 -10.55 2.76 7.14
C GLY A 22 -11.97 2.52 7.66
N PHE A 23 -12.55 1.36 7.33
CA PHE A 23 -13.82 0.89 7.90
C PHE A 23 -13.76 0.69 9.42
N ALA A 24 -12.63 0.20 9.95
CA ALA A 24 -12.44 -0.02 11.38
C ALA A 24 -12.11 1.25 12.18
N MET A 25 -11.63 2.32 11.52
CA MET A 25 -11.29 3.60 12.16
C MET A 25 -12.43 4.62 12.11
N THR A 26 -13.33 4.55 11.14
CA THR A 26 -14.55 5.35 11.18
C THR A 26 -15.46 4.77 12.26
N LYS A 27 -15.81 5.59 13.28
CA LYS A 27 -16.60 5.20 14.47
C LYS A 27 -17.99 4.60 14.20
N GLY A 28 -18.34 4.26 12.95
CA GLY A 28 -19.65 3.74 12.58
C GLY A 28 -19.68 2.70 11.45
N GLY A 29 -18.53 2.19 10.96
CA GLY A 29 -18.53 1.11 9.96
C GLY A 29 -19.37 1.40 8.69
N ARG A 30 -19.55 2.68 8.34
CA ARG A 30 -20.21 3.09 7.09
C ARG A 30 -19.15 3.26 6.01
N GLU A 31 -19.58 3.08 4.77
CA GLU A 31 -18.78 3.21 3.55
C GLU A 31 -17.68 4.26 3.68
N LEU A 32 -16.47 3.89 3.23
CA LEU A 32 -15.37 4.84 3.07
C LEU A 32 -15.90 6.03 2.28
N THR A 33 -15.88 7.22 2.88
CA THR A 33 -16.29 8.44 2.17
C THR A 33 -15.43 8.60 0.91
N ASP A 34 -15.98 9.22 -0.13
CA ASP A 34 -15.24 9.44 -1.39
C ASP A 34 -13.89 10.15 -1.17
N GLU A 35 -13.84 11.07 -0.20
CA GLU A 35 -12.60 11.72 0.21
C GLU A 35 -11.60 10.73 0.80
N LEU A 36 -12.03 9.87 1.74
CA LEU A 36 -11.14 8.88 2.35
C LEU A 36 -10.67 7.85 1.31
N GLN A 37 -11.52 7.47 0.36
CA GLN A 37 -11.12 6.59 -0.74
C GLN A 37 -10.07 7.24 -1.65
N LYS A 38 -10.24 8.52 -2.01
CA LYS A 38 -9.25 9.28 -2.80
C LYS A 38 -7.91 9.40 -2.07
N ASP A 39 -7.97 9.62 -0.77
CA ASP A 39 -6.82 9.72 0.11
C ASP A 39 -6.04 8.40 0.19
N LEU A 40 -6.74 7.30 0.44
CA LEU A 40 -6.15 5.96 0.45
C LEU A 40 -5.56 5.59 -0.92
N LYS A 41 -6.25 5.91 -2.01
CA LYS A 41 -5.71 5.72 -3.38
C LYS A 41 -4.41 6.51 -3.59
N THR A 42 -4.34 7.74 -3.09
CA THR A 42 -3.13 8.57 -3.17
C THR A 42 -1.99 7.94 -2.37
N LEU A 43 -2.28 7.44 -1.17
CA LEU A 43 -1.31 6.74 -0.33
C LEU A 43 -0.74 5.50 -1.03
N VAL A 44 -1.58 4.62 -1.60
CA VAL A 44 -1.07 3.44 -2.33
C VAL A 44 -0.29 3.85 -3.58
N LYS A 45 -0.74 4.88 -4.30
CA LYS A 45 -0.02 5.35 -5.49
C LYS A 45 1.39 5.80 -5.15
N ASN A 46 1.57 6.51 -4.04
CA ASN A 46 2.89 6.91 -3.55
C ASN A 46 3.73 5.70 -3.14
N LEU A 47 3.16 4.78 -2.36
CA LEU A 47 3.85 3.56 -1.92
C LEU A 47 4.33 2.74 -3.12
N LYS A 48 3.47 2.55 -4.13
CA LYS A 48 3.82 1.86 -5.37
C LYS A 48 4.93 2.59 -6.12
N LYS A 49 4.85 3.91 -6.27
CA LYS A 49 5.85 4.68 -7.02
C LYS A 49 7.23 4.48 -6.42
N GLU A 50 7.33 4.61 -5.10
CA GLU A 50 8.58 4.43 -4.38
C GLU A 50 9.07 2.98 -4.48
N LEU A 51 8.19 1.98 -4.31
CA LEU A 51 8.54 0.57 -4.48
C LEU A 51 9.09 0.23 -5.87
N ASN A 52 8.58 0.85 -6.94
CA ASN A 52 9.11 0.63 -8.30
C ASN A 52 10.46 1.30 -8.52
N ASN A 53 10.80 2.34 -7.74
CA ASN A 53 12.11 2.99 -7.82
C ASN A 53 13.19 2.22 -7.04
N LEU A 54 12.80 1.28 -6.18
CA LEU A 54 13.73 0.43 -5.45
C LEU A 54 14.22 -0.71 -6.36
N GLN A 55 15.54 -0.83 -6.48
CA GLN A 55 16.19 -1.91 -7.23
C GLN A 55 15.97 -3.27 -6.56
N ASP A 56 16.02 -3.27 -5.22
CA ASP A 56 15.68 -4.39 -4.36
C ASP A 56 14.72 -3.93 -3.27
N VAL A 57 13.62 -4.67 -3.15
CA VAL A 57 12.60 -4.42 -2.14
C VAL A 57 12.84 -5.46 -1.05
N THR A 58 13.40 -5.02 0.07
CA THR A 58 13.57 -5.83 1.28
C THR A 58 12.52 -5.45 2.32
N LYS A 59 12.27 -6.36 3.28
CA LYS A 59 11.33 -6.09 4.38
C LYS A 59 11.65 -4.78 5.10
N GLU A 60 12.94 -4.53 5.38
CA GLU A 60 13.38 -3.30 6.04
C GLU A 60 13.08 -2.05 5.20
N THR A 61 13.40 -2.08 3.91
CA THR A 61 13.11 -0.95 3.02
C THR A 61 11.60 -0.69 2.90
N PHE A 62 10.79 -1.74 2.86
CA PHE A 62 9.34 -1.61 2.86
C PHE A 62 8.79 -1.08 4.18
N ASP A 63 9.26 -1.58 5.31
CA ASP A 63 8.82 -1.13 6.63
C ASP A 63 9.11 0.37 6.82
N ASN A 64 10.29 0.83 6.37
CA ASN A 64 10.68 2.24 6.35
C ASN A 64 9.83 3.08 5.40
N LEU A 65 9.55 2.54 4.22
CA LEU A 65 8.71 3.19 3.21
C LEU A 65 7.28 3.40 3.70
N VAL A 66 6.67 2.34 4.23
CA VAL A 66 5.33 2.36 4.85
C VAL A 66 5.28 3.41 5.94
N THR A 67 6.25 3.40 6.86
CA THR A 67 6.31 4.37 7.96
C THR A 67 6.36 5.80 7.41
N THR A 68 7.26 6.09 6.47
CA THR A 68 7.42 7.43 5.90
C THR A 68 6.15 7.94 5.22
N ILE A 69 5.47 7.08 4.46
CA ILE A 69 4.27 7.45 3.71
C ILE A 69 3.05 7.60 4.63
N VAL A 70 2.90 6.72 5.61
CA VAL A 70 1.82 6.82 6.60
C VAL A 70 2.04 8.02 7.52
N ASP A 71 3.28 8.37 7.87
CA ASP A 71 3.63 9.58 8.63
C ASP A 71 3.13 10.83 7.92
N LYS A 72 3.52 11.01 6.65
CA LYS A 72 3.08 12.14 5.83
C LYS A 72 1.56 12.18 5.69
N TYR A 73 0.93 11.03 5.50
CA TYR A 73 -0.51 10.93 5.41
C TYR A 73 -1.21 11.33 6.72
N ALA A 74 -0.70 10.85 7.85
CA ALA A 74 -1.23 11.15 9.18
C ALA A 74 -1.10 12.63 9.52
N GLU A 75 0.00 13.28 9.13
CA GLU A 75 0.18 14.73 9.28
C GLU A 75 -0.82 15.51 8.43
N GLN A 76 -0.97 15.15 7.15
CA GLN A 76 -1.90 15.82 6.23
C GLN A 76 -3.36 15.70 6.67
N LYS A 77 -3.75 14.55 7.22
CA LYS A 77 -5.12 14.26 7.63
C LYS A 77 -5.37 14.43 9.12
N LYS A 78 -4.37 14.90 9.87
CA LYS A 78 -4.42 15.03 11.34
C LYS A 78 -4.94 13.75 12.01
N LEU A 79 -4.45 12.60 11.55
CA LEU A 79 -4.82 11.31 12.14
C LEU A 79 -4.31 11.22 13.57
N ALA A 80 -5.11 10.59 14.43
CA ALA A 80 -4.68 10.26 15.78
C ALA A 80 -3.46 9.31 15.76
N SER A 81 -2.60 9.41 16.76
CA SER A 81 -1.38 8.59 16.85
C SER A 81 -1.68 7.09 16.86
N ASP A 82 -2.79 6.67 17.47
CA ASP A 82 -3.22 5.26 17.46
C ASP A 82 -3.66 4.79 16.07
N ALA A 83 -4.40 5.63 15.35
CA ALA A 83 -4.80 5.37 13.97
C ALA A 83 -3.58 5.23 13.04
N LYS A 84 -2.62 6.16 13.17
CA LYS A 84 -1.33 6.12 12.48
C LYS A 84 -0.58 4.81 12.76
N ARG A 85 -0.39 4.46 14.03
CA ARG A 85 0.30 3.21 14.42
C ARG A 85 -0.38 1.98 13.85
N LYS A 86 -1.71 1.92 13.91
CA LYS A 86 -2.49 0.79 13.38
C LYS A 86 -2.35 0.65 11.86
N LEU A 87 -2.33 1.77 11.13
CA LEU A 87 -2.05 1.81 9.70
C LEU A 87 -0.66 1.26 9.38
N ILE A 88 0.37 1.73 10.09
CA ILE A 88 1.75 1.26 9.90
C ILE A 88 1.83 -0.26 10.11
N THR A 89 1.40 -0.75 11.27
CA THR A 89 1.52 -2.19 11.61
C THR A 89 0.77 -3.08 10.62
N THR A 90 -0.39 -2.63 10.14
CA THR A 90 -1.20 -3.42 9.20
C THR A 90 -0.57 -3.47 7.82
N LEU A 91 -0.05 -2.35 7.32
CA LEU A 91 0.65 -2.31 6.04
C LEU A 91 1.95 -3.12 6.09
N GLN A 92 2.70 -3.04 7.20
CA GLN A 92 3.88 -3.87 7.43
C GLN A 92 3.55 -5.36 7.50
N ALA A 93 2.42 -5.74 8.12
CA ALA A 93 1.96 -7.13 8.17
C ALA A 93 1.63 -7.70 6.78
N LYS A 94 1.36 -6.84 5.78
CA LYS A 94 1.13 -7.23 4.39
C LYS A 94 2.40 -7.44 3.58
N TRP A 95 3.58 -7.31 4.20
CA TRP A 95 4.86 -7.57 3.55
C TRP A 95 4.89 -8.89 2.76
N TYR A 96 4.55 -10.02 3.37
CA TYR A 96 4.64 -11.34 2.72
C TYR A 96 3.65 -11.55 1.57
N GLU A 97 2.51 -10.85 1.59
CA GLU A 97 1.57 -10.84 0.46
C GLU A 97 2.16 -9.98 -0.66
N MET A 98 2.67 -8.80 -0.33
CA MET A 98 3.28 -7.87 -1.28
C MET A 98 4.55 -8.42 -1.94
N GLU A 99 5.47 -8.99 -1.17
CA GLU A 99 6.73 -9.58 -1.64
C GLU A 99 6.47 -10.71 -2.65
N ARG A 100 5.54 -11.62 -2.34
CA ARG A 100 5.15 -12.68 -3.27
C ARG A 100 4.63 -12.13 -4.59
N GLU A 101 3.74 -11.14 -4.54
CA GLU A 101 3.18 -10.53 -5.74
C GLU A 101 4.22 -9.70 -6.52
N TYR A 102 5.13 -9.02 -5.82
CA TYR A 102 6.23 -8.26 -6.41
C TYR A 102 7.22 -9.17 -7.14
N LEU A 103 7.62 -10.28 -6.52
CA LEU A 103 8.51 -11.27 -7.12
C LEU A 103 7.87 -11.92 -8.35
N ALA A 104 6.60 -12.33 -8.24
CA ALA A 104 5.85 -12.87 -9.38
C ALA A 104 5.77 -11.87 -10.55
N ALA A 105 5.57 -10.58 -10.27
CA ALA A 105 5.56 -9.54 -11.30
C ALA A 105 6.95 -9.35 -11.96
N LYS A 106 8.04 -9.46 -11.20
CA LYS A 106 9.43 -9.31 -11.69
C LYS A 106 9.86 -10.48 -12.57
N GLU A 107 9.41 -11.71 -12.28
CA GLU A 107 9.69 -12.90 -13.09
C GLU A 107 9.02 -12.83 -14.47
N GLU A 108 7.78 -12.37 -14.54
CA GLU A 108 7.04 -12.24 -15.80
C GLU A 108 7.57 -11.13 -16.72
N GLU A 109 8.12 -10.04 -16.16
CA GLU A 109 8.80 -9.02 -16.96
C GLU A 109 10.10 -9.55 -17.59
N LYS A 110 10.81 -10.45 -16.90
CA LYS A 110 12.00 -11.12 -17.47
C LYS A 110 11.63 -12.09 -18.58
N GLU A 111 10.53 -12.82 -18.44
CA GLU A 111 10.10 -13.82 -19.43
C GLU A 111 9.49 -13.20 -20.70
N LYS A 112 8.87 -12.02 -20.61
CA LYS A 112 8.38 -11.27 -21.79
C LYS A 112 9.47 -10.56 -22.59
N ASN A 113 10.65 -10.34 -22.01
CA ASN A 113 11.79 -9.68 -22.66
C ASN A 113 12.81 -10.68 -23.23
N ARG A 114 12.48 -11.97 -23.26
CA ARG A 114 13.32 -13.06 -23.77
C ARG A 114 12.73 -13.60 -25.07
#